data_AF-A0A963IHZ7-F1
#
_entry.id   AF-A0A963IHZ7-F1
#
_cell.length_a   1.000
_cell.length_b   1.000
_cell.length_c   1.000
_cell.angle_alpha   90.00
_cell.angle_beta   90.00
_cell.angle_gamma   90.00
#
_symmetry.space_group_name_H-M   'P 1'
#
loop_
_entity.id
_entity.type
_entity.pdbx_description
1 polymer ?
#
loop_
_entity_poly.entity_id
_entity_poly.type
_entity_poly.pdbx_seq_one_letter_code
_entity_poly.pdbx_strand_id
1 'polypeptide(L)'
;VTFQALSGQPVFTDQWDPRVANNMAHIDLSRAADLLLIAPASADFLAKLANGLADDLLTTLVLARDCPLLVAPAMNRQMWENPATARNIATLRTDGVAIVGPGSGDQACGESGPGRMLEAEEILACTVAHFQPKLLAGKRVLLTAGPTFEAIDPVRGITNLSTGKMGYAISRAAQEAGARVTLISGPVCLPCPVGVSRVSVTSALQMHAAVLGQIAESDVFIAVAAVADYRPARFVGQKIKKRLQAAPPTIELVANPDILGEVAALPRPPLCVGFAAESENLAEYAESKRRSKKIPLIVGNLIEDGFAGDRNTLVLFDDDGQHPLPPAPKIDLARQLVARIAALLEKTR
;
A
#
# COMPACT_ATOMS: atom_id res chain seq x y z
N VAL A 1 -29.79 13.57 12.75
CA VAL A 1 -29.55 12.67 13.90
C VAL A 1 -28.32 11.78 13.70
N THR A 2 -28.24 10.99 12.62
CA THR A 2 -27.11 10.06 12.39
C THR A 2 -25.74 10.74 12.34
N PHE A 3 -25.54 11.75 11.49
CA PHE A 3 -24.25 12.44 11.36
C PHE A 3 -23.80 13.13 12.65
N GLN A 4 -24.73 13.73 13.39
CA GLN A 4 -24.44 14.37 14.67
C GLN A 4 -24.03 13.36 15.74
N ALA A 5 -24.69 12.20 15.79
CA ALA A 5 -24.35 11.15 16.75
C ALA A 5 -22.99 10.50 16.47
N LEU A 6 -22.66 10.27 15.18
CA LEU A 6 -21.37 9.66 14.79
C LEU A 6 -20.19 10.62 14.92
N SER A 7 -20.38 11.91 14.59
CA SER A 7 -19.31 12.91 14.69
C SER A 7 -19.15 13.49 16.10
N GLY A 8 -20.20 13.45 16.92
CA GLY A 8 -20.24 14.20 18.18
C GLY A 8 -20.28 15.73 17.98
N GLN A 9 -20.47 16.21 16.75
CA GLN A 9 -20.42 17.63 16.38
C GLN A 9 -21.76 18.10 15.81
N PRO A 10 -22.08 19.41 15.89
CA PRO A 10 -23.26 19.97 15.22
C PRO A 10 -23.21 19.75 13.71
N VAL A 11 -24.38 19.44 13.12
CA VAL A 11 -24.54 19.33 11.67
C VAL A 11 -25.23 20.58 11.16
N PHE A 12 -24.65 21.20 10.12
CA PHE A 12 -25.16 22.39 9.46
C PHE A 12 -25.63 22.04 8.04
N THR A 13 -26.79 22.56 7.65
CA THR A 13 -27.37 22.35 6.32
C THR A 13 -27.85 23.65 5.68
N ASP A 14 -27.80 24.77 6.40
CA ASP A 14 -28.29 26.08 5.98
C ASP A 14 -27.17 27.13 6.13
N GLN A 15 -27.04 27.99 5.13
CA GLN A 15 -26.10 29.10 5.11
C GLN A 15 -26.46 30.20 6.13
N TRP A 16 -27.72 30.27 6.53
CA TRP A 16 -28.26 31.25 7.48
C TRP A 16 -28.52 30.66 8.86
N ASP A 17 -27.81 29.59 9.22
CA ASP A 17 -28.01 28.90 10.49
C ASP A 17 -27.75 29.86 11.68
N PRO A 18 -28.76 30.12 12.54
CA PRO A 18 -28.67 31.13 13.59
C PRO A 18 -27.73 30.73 14.73
N ARG A 19 -27.24 29.47 14.75
CA ARG A 19 -26.22 29.01 15.71
C ARG A 19 -24.86 29.66 15.45
N VAL A 20 -24.63 30.21 14.25
CA VAL A 20 -23.42 30.96 13.90
C VAL A 20 -23.70 32.46 14.05
N ALA A 21 -23.16 33.08 15.10
CA ALA A 21 -23.56 34.41 15.56
C ALA A 21 -23.40 35.55 14.53
N ASN A 22 -22.51 35.40 13.55
CA ASN A 22 -22.23 36.40 12.51
C ASN A 22 -22.89 36.09 11.16
N ASN A 23 -23.70 35.01 11.07
CA ASN A 23 -24.31 34.50 9.83
C ASN A 23 -23.31 34.17 8.71
N MET A 24 -22.03 33.93 9.04
CA MET A 24 -20.98 33.56 8.09
C MET A 24 -20.59 32.08 8.23
N ALA A 25 -21.58 31.20 8.38
CA ALA A 25 -21.35 29.75 8.51
C ALA A 25 -20.53 29.17 7.34
N HIS A 26 -20.78 29.64 6.12
CA HIS A 26 -20.05 29.23 4.91
C HIS A 26 -18.56 29.60 4.92
N ILE A 27 -18.14 30.56 5.74
CA ILE A 27 -16.73 30.93 5.92
C ILE A 27 -16.16 30.27 7.17
N ASP A 28 -16.85 30.39 8.29
CA ASP A 28 -16.29 30.00 9.59
C ASP A 28 -16.13 28.49 9.75
N LEU A 29 -16.98 27.69 9.10
CA LEU A 29 -16.93 26.22 9.22
C LEU A 29 -15.72 25.60 8.50
N SER A 30 -15.15 26.24 7.49
CA SER A 30 -13.99 25.71 6.74
C SER A 30 -12.65 26.28 7.19
N ARG A 31 -12.63 27.44 7.87
CA ARG A 31 -11.40 28.15 8.28
C ARG A 31 -10.42 27.33 9.11
N ALA A 32 -10.93 26.46 9.98
CA ALA A 32 -10.10 25.62 10.85
C ALA A 32 -9.87 24.21 10.30
N ALA A 33 -10.38 23.91 9.11
CA ALA A 33 -10.28 22.57 8.54
C ALA A 33 -8.96 22.39 7.78
N ASP A 34 -8.22 21.33 8.09
CA ASP A 34 -7.03 20.93 7.32
C ASP A 34 -7.38 20.34 5.95
N LEU A 35 -8.63 19.88 5.78
CA LEU A 35 -9.14 19.25 4.56
C LEU A 35 -10.68 19.27 4.54
N LEU A 36 -11.26 19.49 3.37
CA LEU A 36 -12.66 19.15 3.10
C LEU A 36 -12.76 17.85 2.30
N LEU A 37 -13.61 16.93 2.76
CA LEU A 37 -13.91 15.67 2.08
C LEU A 37 -15.40 15.57 1.74
N ILE A 38 -15.70 15.44 0.46
CA ILE A 38 -17.07 15.25 -0.04
C ILE A 38 -17.26 13.79 -0.46
N ALA A 39 -18.05 13.04 0.30
CA ALA A 39 -18.32 11.62 0.04
C ALA A 39 -19.78 11.26 0.40
N PRO A 40 -20.63 10.91 -0.57
CA PRO A 40 -20.39 10.91 -2.01
C PRO A 40 -20.40 12.32 -2.64
N ALA A 41 -19.62 12.53 -3.69
CA ALA A 41 -19.73 13.66 -4.59
C ALA A 41 -20.57 13.27 -5.82
N SER A 42 -21.79 13.79 -5.92
CA SER A 42 -22.69 13.54 -7.05
C SER A 42 -22.23 14.26 -8.33
N ALA A 43 -22.74 13.86 -9.49
CA ALA A 43 -22.48 14.57 -10.74
C ALA A 43 -22.94 16.04 -10.69
N ASP A 44 -24.07 16.30 -10.01
CA ASP A 44 -24.59 17.66 -9.80
C ASP A 44 -23.62 18.51 -8.97
N PHE A 45 -23.19 17.99 -7.81
CA PHE A 45 -22.22 18.70 -6.96
C PHE A 45 -20.91 18.98 -7.71
N LEU A 46 -20.38 17.99 -8.45
CA LEU A 46 -19.16 18.16 -9.25
C LEU A 46 -19.34 19.20 -10.37
N ALA A 47 -20.52 19.27 -10.98
CA ALA A 47 -20.82 20.30 -11.97
C ALA A 47 -20.89 21.70 -11.35
N LYS A 48 -21.58 21.84 -10.21
CA LYS A 48 -21.63 23.10 -9.45
C LYS A 48 -20.23 23.57 -9.08
N LEU A 49 -19.43 22.67 -8.51
CA LEU A 49 -18.06 22.95 -8.10
C LEU A 49 -17.18 23.40 -9.28
N ALA A 50 -17.22 22.67 -10.40
CA ALA A 50 -16.41 23.00 -11.58
C ALA A 50 -16.78 24.33 -12.25
N ASN A 51 -18.00 24.83 -11.99
CA ASN A 51 -18.50 26.09 -12.55
C ASN A 51 -18.62 27.21 -11.50
N GLY A 52 -18.16 26.99 -10.27
CA GLY A 52 -18.18 27.99 -9.21
C GLY A 52 -19.58 28.40 -8.73
N LEU A 53 -20.56 27.49 -8.81
CA LEU A 53 -21.91 27.75 -8.27
C LEU A 53 -21.88 27.66 -6.73
N ALA A 54 -22.65 28.53 -6.07
CA ALA A 54 -22.72 28.68 -4.61
C ALA A 54 -24.16 28.97 -4.18
N ASP A 55 -25.04 28.00 -4.38
CA ASP A 55 -26.50 28.11 -4.17
C ASP A 55 -27.00 27.36 -2.92
N ASP A 56 -26.10 26.64 -2.24
CA ASP A 56 -26.35 26.01 -0.94
C ASP A 56 -25.13 26.16 0.00
N LEU A 57 -25.30 25.76 1.27
CA LEU A 57 -24.23 25.88 2.26
C LEU A 57 -22.96 25.13 1.81
N LEU A 58 -23.09 23.92 1.25
CA LEU A 58 -21.95 23.06 0.93
C LEU A 58 -21.12 23.65 -0.21
N THR A 59 -21.76 24.04 -1.29
CA THR A 59 -21.12 24.65 -2.46
C THR A 59 -20.50 26.00 -2.12
N THR A 60 -21.19 26.82 -1.32
CA THR A 60 -20.65 28.10 -0.83
C THR A 60 -19.43 27.89 0.07
N LEU A 61 -19.49 26.92 1.00
CA LEU A 61 -18.38 26.58 1.89
C LEU A 61 -17.16 26.10 1.12
N VAL A 62 -17.38 25.24 0.12
CA VAL A 62 -16.30 24.73 -0.72
C VAL A 62 -15.74 25.85 -1.60
N LEU A 63 -16.55 26.75 -2.14
CA LEU A 63 -16.05 27.90 -2.90
C LEU A 63 -15.21 28.86 -2.03
N ALA A 64 -15.60 29.07 -0.77
CA ALA A 64 -14.94 29.98 0.17
C ALA A 64 -13.75 29.35 0.94
N ARG A 65 -13.44 28.07 0.72
CA ARG A 65 -12.41 27.34 1.47
C ARG A 65 -11.00 27.90 1.24
N ASP A 66 -10.14 27.74 2.25
CA ASP A 66 -8.68 27.98 2.17
C ASP A 66 -7.88 26.70 2.48
N CYS A 67 -8.49 25.54 2.27
CA CYS A 67 -7.87 24.25 2.52
C CYS A 67 -8.06 23.30 1.33
N PRO A 68 -7.25 22.21 1.25
CA PRO A 68 -7.40 21.20 0.23
C PRO A 68 -8.83 20.63 0.17
N LEU A 69 -9.20 20.14 -1.02
CA LEU A 69 -10.48 19.48 -1.25
C LEU A 69 -10.25 18.10 -1.84
N LEU A 70 -10.80 17.10 -1.17
CA LEU A 70 -10.96 15.74 -1.66
C LEU A 70 -12.43 15.48 -2.00
N VAL A 71 -12.68 14.88 -3.15
CA VAL A 71 -14.03 14.45 -3.53
C VAL A 71 -14.00 12.97 -3.89
N ALA A 72 -15.00 12.22 -3.42
CA ALA A 72 -15.20 10.81 -3.72
C ALA A 72 -16.43 10.66 -4.62
N PRO A 73 -16.27 10.62 -5.96
CA PRO A 73 -17.40 10.59 -6.88
C PRO A 73 -18.26 9.35 -6.70
N ALA A 74 -19.58 9.51 -6.78
CA ALA A 74 -20.52 8.40 -6.81
C ALA A 74 -21.70 8.71 -7.73
N MET A 75 -21.88 7.91 -8.77
CA MET A 75 -22.96 8.05 -9.75
C MET A 75 -23.07 6.79 -10.62
N ASN A 76 -24.18 6.66 -11.37
CA ASN A 76 -24.31 5.62 -12.37
C ASN A 76 -23.20 5.73 -13.45
N ARG A 77 -22.82 4.59 -14.03
CA ARG A 77 -21.81 4.51 -15.11
C ARG A 77 -22.03 5.52 -16.23
N GLN A 78 -23.27 5.65 -16.74
CA GLN A 78 -23.60 6.55 -17.85
C GLN A 78 -23.41 8.02 -17.47
N MET A 79 -23.67 8.37 -16.21
CA MET A 79 -23.40 9.71 -15.69
C MET A 79 -21.90 9.98 -15.57
N TRP A 80 -21.12 8.97 -15.16
CA TRP A 80 -19.66 9.08 -15.06
C TRP A 80 -18.99 9.23 -16.43
N GLU A 81 -19.42 8.43 -17.41
CA GLU A 81 -18.91 8.45 -18.79
C GLU A 81 -19.43 9.65 -19.61
N ASN A 82 -20.38 10.42 -19.07
CA ASN A 82 -20.93 11.58 -19.76
C ASN A 82 -19.84 12.64 -20.04
N PRO A 83 -19.77 13.21 -21.26
CA PRO A 83 -18.78 14.23 -21.60
C PRO A 83 -18.78 15.45 -20.67
N ALA A 84 -19.93 15.85 -20.12
CA ALA A 84 -20.01 16.95 -19.16
C ALA A 84 -19.28 16.61 -17.86
N THR A 85 -19.55 15.44 -17.28
CA THR A 85 -18.87 14.95 -16.08
C THR A 85 -17.37 14.80 -16.31
N ALA A 86 -16.96 14.23 -17.44
CA ALA A 86 -15.55 14.09 -17.79
C ALA A 86 -14.83 15.45 -17.89
N ARG A 87 -15.47 16.45 -18.50
CA ARG A 87 -14.93 17.84 -18.52
C ARG A 87 -14.84 18.41 -17.12
N ASN A 88 -15.88 18.29 -16.30
CA ASN A 88 -15.89 18.81 -14.93
C ASN A 88 -14.76 18.18 -14.11
N ILE A 89 -14.58 16.86 -14.16
CA ILE A 89 -13.49 16.17 -13.46
C ILE A 89 -12.11 16.66 -13.92
N ALA A 90 -11.93 16.91 -15.23
CA ALA A 90 -10.67 17.44 -15.75
C ALA A 90 -10.40 18.87 -15.26
N THR A 91 -11.43 19.73 -15.25
CA THR A 91 -11.35 21.09 -14.68
C THR A 91 -10.97 21.02 -13.21
N LEU A 92 -11.69 20.23 -12.41
CA LEU A 92 -11.44 20.09 -10.97
C LEU A 92 -10.02 19.60 -10.65
N ARG A 93 -9.48 18.66 -11.45
CA ARG A 93 -8.07 18.24 -11.31
C ARG A 93 -7.09 19.37 -11.60
N THR A 94 -7.39 20.20 -12.61
CA THR A 94 -6.57 21.38 -12.96
C THR A 94 -6.61 22.41 -11.83
N ASP A 95 -7.76 22.55 -11.18
CA ASP A 95 -7.96 23.44 -10.02
C ASP A 95 -7.37 22.87 -8.71
N GLY A 96 -6.65 21.75 -8.77
CA GLY A 96 -6.00 21.14 -7.61
C GLY A 96 -6.92 20.32 -6.69
N VAL A 97 -8.15 20.02 -7.12
CA VAL A 97 -9.06 19.14 -6.37
C VAL A 97 -8.62 17.68 -6.52
N ALA A 98 -8.45 17.01 -5.39
CA ALA A 98 -8.09 15.60 -5.36
C ALA A 98 -9.33 14.72 -5.59
N ILE A 99 -9.34 13.98 -6.70
CA ILE A 99 -10.42 13.06 -7.05
C ILE A 99 -10.08 11.64 -6.56
N VAL A 100 -10.90 11.11 -5.66
CA VAL A 100 -10.72 9.81 -5.00
C VAL A 100 -11.72 8.80 -5.58
N GLY A 101 -11.26 8.01 -6.55
CA GLY A 101 -12.11 7.08 -7.30
C GLY A 101 -12.63 7.66 -8.63
N PRO A 102 -13.79 7.20 -9.12
CA PRO A 102 -14.68 6.19 -8.53
C PRO A 102 -14.07 4.79 -8.56
N GLY A 103 -14.62 3.90 -7.74
CA GLY A 103 -14.39 2.46 -7.86
C GLY A 103 -15.10 1.88 -9.08
N SER A 104 -14.84 0.60 -9.34
CA SER A 104 -15.54 -0.19 -10.36
C SER A 104 -16.18 -1.41 -9.69
N GLY A 105 -17.37 -1.79 -10.13
CA GLY A 105 -18.08 -2.96 -9.60
C GLY A 105 -19.52 -3.03 -10.08
N ASP A 106 -20.27 -4.01 -9.57
CA ASP A 106 -21.68 -4.20 -9.87
C ASP A 106 -22.50 -3.02 -9.33
N GLN A 107 -23.32 -2.44 -10.20
CA GLN A 107 -24.21 -1.34 -9.87
C GLN A 107 -25.62 -1.89 -9.60
N ALA A 108 -26.43 -1.16 -8.82
CA ALA A 108 -27.80 -1.58 -8.49
C ALA A 108 -28.70 -1.79 -9.73
N CYS A 109 -28.32 -1.26 -10.89
CA CYS A 109 -28.97 -1.44 -12.17
C CYS A 109 -28.56 -2.71 -12.95
N GLY A 110 -27.63 -3.52 -12.42
CA GLY A 110 -27.12 -4.73 -13.08
C GLY A 110 -26.00 -4.50 -14.09
N GLU A 111 -25.53 -3.27 -14.26
CA GLU A 111 -24.36 -2.94 -15.08
C GLU A 111 -23.06 -2.99 -14.23
N SER A 112 -21.95 -3.36 -14.88
CA SER A 112 -20.61 -3.29 -14.27
C SER A 112 -19.79 -2.19 -14.94
N GLY A 113 -19.08 -1.38 -14.15
CA GLY A 113 -18.25 -0.30 -14.65
C GLY A 113 -17.90 0.75 -13.60
N PRO A 114 -17.12 1.79 -13.98
CA PRO A 114 -16.76 2.88 -13.08
C PRO A 114 -18.01 3.68 -12.67
N GLY A 115 -18.01 4.19 -11.44
CA GLY A 115 -19.07 5.08 -10.94
C GLY A 115 -19.47 4.82 -9.49
N ARG A 116 -19.16 3.64 -8.95
CA ARG A 116 -19.36 3.35 -7.53
C ARG A 116 -18.43 4.22 -6.68
N MET A 117 -18.92 4.74 -5.56
CA MET A 117 -18.04 5.34 -4.57
C MET A 117 -17.01 4.29 -4.11
N LEU A 118 -15.78 4.73 -3.81
CA LEU A 118 -14.86 3.88 -3.06
C LEU A 118 -15.44 3.54 -1.69
N GLU A 119 -15.04 2.40 -1.13
CA GLU A 119 -15.44 2.04 0.23
C GLU A 119 -14.86 3.03 1.25
N ALA A 120 -15.49 3.14 2.42
CA ALA A 120 -15.11 4.12 3.44
C ALA A 120 -13.63 3.98 3.86
N GLU A 121 -13.14 2.75 3.99
CA GLU A 121 -11.75 2.44 4.33
C GLU A 121 -10.77 2.86 3.24
N GLU A 122 -11.18 2.78 1.97
CA GLU A 122 -10.36 3.21 0.83
C GLU A 122 -10.28 4.74 0.76
N ILE A 123 -11.40 5.45 0.99
CA ILE A 123 -11.44 6.91 1.09
C ILE A 123 -10.57 7.39 2.26
N LEU A 124 -10.68 6.71 3.42
CA LEU A 124 -9.83 6.99 4.57
C LEU A 124 -8.35 6.78 4.23
N ALA A 125 -8.00 5.69 3.53
CA ALA A 125 -6.63 5.44 3.10
C ALA A 125 -6.10 6.55 2.18
N CYS A 126 -6.90 7.00 1.20
CA CYS A 126 -6.55 8.12 0.33
C CYS A 126 -6.39 9.44 1.11
N THR A 127 -7.26 9.67 2.09
CA THR A 127 -7.23 10.85 2.95
C THR A 127 -5.97 10.89 3.82
N VAL A 128 -5.63 9.77 4.47
CA VAL A 128 -4.36 9.63 5.21
C VAL A 128 -3.18 9.83 4.28
N ALA A 129 -3.20 9.22 3.09
CA ALA A 129 -2.14 9.37 2.10
C ALA A 129 -1.96 10.83 1.67
N HIS A 130 -3.03 11.62 1.53
CA HIS A 130 -2.95 13.03 1.15
C HIS A 130 -2.03 13.83 2.09
N PHE A 131 -2.12 13.57 3.39
CA PHE A 131 -1.29 14.23 4.40
C PHE A 131 0.14 13.68 4.53
N GLN A 132 0.48 12.57 3.86
CA GLN A 132 1.83 12.02 3.94
C GLN A 132 2.81 12.75 3.00
N PRO A 133 4.06 12.99 3.45
CA PRO A 133 5.11 13.57 2.60
C PRO A 133 5.38 12.72 1.35
N LYS A 134 5.47 13.35 0.19
CA LYS A 134 5.65 12.68 -1.11
C LYS A 134 7.12 12.40 -1.45
N LEU A 135 7.85 11.79 -0.51
CA LEU A 135 9.31 11.59 -0.57
C LEU A 135 9.77 10.71 -1.75
N LEU A 136 8.87 9.87 -2.28
CA LEU A 136 9.15 8.97 -3.39
C LEU A 136 8.33 9.34 -4.64
N ALA A 137 7.87 10.60 -4.76
CA ALA A 137 7.15 11.06 -5.94
C ALA A 137 7.92 10.76 -7.24
N GLY A 138 7.24 10.11 -8.19
CA GLY A 138 7.82 9.74 -9.49
C GLY A 138 8.76 8.53 -9.46
N LYS A 139 8.93 7.87 -8.30
CA LYS A 139 9.75 6.66 -8.16
C LYS A 139 8.93 5.39 -8.36
N ARG A 140 9.57 4.36 -8.91
CA ARG A 140 9.01 3.01 -9.06
C ARG A 140 9.59 2.09 -7.99
N VAL A 141 8.73 1.56 -7.13
CA VAL A 141 9.11 0.66 -6.04
C VAL A 141 8.57 -0.74 -6.32
N LEU A 142 9.46 -1.71 -6.43
CA LEU A 142 9.11 -3.13 -6.52
C LEU A 142 9.37 -3.80 -5.17
N LEU A 143 8.39 -4.54 -4.67
CA LEU A 143 8.47 -5.18 -3.35
C LEU A 143 7.99 -6.64 -3.46
N THR A 144 8.67 -7.56 -2.79
CA THR A 144 8.15 -8.91 -2.55
C THR A 144 7.58 -9.02 -1.14
N ALA A 145 6.41 -9.65 -0.93
CA ALA A 145 5.87 -9.90 0.41
C ALA A 145 5.17 -11.26 0.54
N GLY A 146 4.96 -11.69 1.79
CA GLY A 146 4.33 -12.97 2.11
C GLY A 146 5.30 -14.16 2.08
N PRO A 147 4.82 -15.36 2.41
CA PRO A 147 5.60 -16.59 2.30
C PRO A 147 5.60 -17.12 0.87
N THR A 148 6.50 -18.05 0.53
CA THR A 148 6.31 -18.91 -0.64
C THR A 148 5.83 -20.29 -0.21
N PHE A 149 5.08 -20.97 -1.08
CA PHE A 149 4.57 -22.32 -0.88
C PHE A 149 5.18 -23.25 -1.94
N GLU A 150 6.09 -24.12 -1.50
CA GLU A 150 6.78 -25.09 -2.35
C GLU A 150 6.04 -26.42 -2.33
N ALA A 151 5.27 -26.68 -3.38
CA ALA A 151 4.38 -27.85 -3.45
C ALA A 151 5.16 -29.17 -3.50
N ILE A 152 4.81 -30.09 -2.59
CA ILE A 152 5.27 -31.48 -2.58
C ILE A 152 4.32 -32.33 -3.43
N ASP A 153 3.03 -32.16 -3.22
CA ASP A 153 1.91 -32.77 -3.95
C ASP A 153 0.77 -31.73 -4.10
N PRO A 154 -0.37 -32.04 -4.75
CA PRO A 154 -1.44 -31.04 -4.95
C PRO A 154 -2.09 -30.51 -3.66
N VAL A 155 -1.79 -31.10 -2.50
CA VAL A 155 -2.43 -30.79 -1.20
C VAL A 155 -1.43 -30.26 -0.19
N ARG A 156 -0.15 -30.63 -0.29
CA ARG A 156 0.88 -30.36 0.71
C ARG A 156 2.06 -29.61 0.10
N GLY A 157 2.69 -28.77 0.90
CA GLY A 157 3.88 -28.04 0.53
C GLY A 157 4.64 -27.52 1.74
N ILE A 158 5.83 -27.01 1.48
CA ILE A 158 6.71 -26.36 2.46
C ILE A 158 6.44 -24.85 2.39
N THR A 159 6.25 -24.20 3.53
CA THR A 159 5.99 -22.76 3.60
C THR A 159 6.59 -22.16 4.86
N ASN A 160 6.88 -20.87 4.79
CA ASN A 160 7.26 -20.07 5.94
C ASN A 160 6.01 -19.53 6.65
N LEU A 161 6.13 -19.19 7.94
CA LEU A 161 5.01 -18.68 8.76
C LEU A 161 4.68 -17.20 8.51
N SER A 162 5.24 -16.58 7.46
CA SER A 162 5.12 -15.15 7.22
C SER A 162 3.66 -14.73 7.05
N THR A 163 3.24 -13.73 7.82
CA THR A 163 1.91 -13.13 7.70
C THR A 163 1.81 -12.16 6.52
N GLY A 164 2.94 -11.73 5.94
CA GLY A 164 3.00 -10.69 4.91
C GLY A 164 2.69 -9.26 5.40
N LYS A 165 2.22 -9.09 6.64
CA LYS A 165 1.77 -7.79 7.20
C LYS A 165 2.80 -6.68 7.04
N MET A 166 4.09 -6.97 7.30
CA MET A 166 5.13 -5.95 7.19
C MET A 166 5.32 -5.48 5.75
N GLY A 167 5.37 -6.40 4.78
CA GLY A 167 5.50 -6.02 3.37
C GLY A 167 4.29 -5.23 2.87
N TYR A 168 3.07 -5.60 3.30
CA TYR A 168 1.88 -4.83 2.96
C TYR A 168 1.86 -3.43 3.60
N ALA A 169 2.40 -3.28 4.81
CA ALA A 169 2.59 -1.97 5.42
C ALA A 169 3.62 -1.12 4.65
N ILE A 170 4.71 -1.73 4.17
CA ILE A 170 5.74 -1.07 3.36
C ILE A 170 5.21 -0.64 2.00
N SER A 171 4.46 -1.50 1.30
CA SER A 171 3.86 -1.12 0.01
C SER A 171 2.87 0.03 0.16
N ARG A 172 2.07 0.02 1.23
CA ARG A 172 1.20 1.15 1.59
C ARG A 172 2.01 2.41 1.86
N ALA A 173 3.02 2.35 2.73
CA ALA A 173 3.84 3.53 3.07
C ALA A 173 4.57 4.10 1.85
N ALA A 174 5.06 3.25 0.94
CA ALA A 174 5.69 3.69 -0.30
C ALA A 174 4.69 4.39 -1.24
N GLN A 175 3.46 3.87 -1.34
CA GLN A 175 2.38 4.51 -2.10
C GLN A 175 1.96 5.84 -1.47
N GLU A 176 1.83 5.89 -0.14
CA GLU A 176 1.55 7.13 0.61
C GLU A 176 2.63 8.18 0.34
N ALA A 177 3.89 7.76 0.19
CA ALA A 177 5.02 8.61 -0.18
C ALA A 177 5.08 8.99 -1.68
N GLY A 178 4.07 8.64 -2.48
CA GLY A 178 3.94 9.05 -3.88
C GLY A 178 4.63 8.15 -4.89
N ALA A 179 5.13 6.96 -4.49
CA ALA A 179 5.71 6.00 -5.41
C ALA A 179 4.65 5.27 -6.24
N ARG A 180 5.03 4.85 -7.45
CA ARG A 180 4.33 3.79 -8.19
C ARG A 180 4.81 2.45 -7.64
N VAL A 181 3.92 1.72 -6.96
CA VAL A 181 4.28 0.50 -6.26
C VAL A 181 3.75 -0.74 -6.96
N THR A 182 4.64 -1.71 -7.20
CA THR A 182 4.27 -3.08 -7.56
C THR A 182 4.64 -4.03 -6.41
N LEU A 183 3.65 -4.76 -5.91
CA LEU A 183 3.79 -5.77 -4.87
C LEU A 183 3.67 -7.17 -5.48
N ILE A 184 4.77 -7.93 -5.48
CA ILE A 184 4.78 -9.35 -5.79
C ILE A 184 4.49 -10.11 -4.49
N SER A 185 3.27 -10.65 -4.38
CA SER A 185 2.80 -11.26 -3.14
C SER A 185 2.72 -12.78 -3.27
N GLY A 186 3.35 -13.47 -2.33
CA GLY A 186 3.06 -14.86 -2.02
C GLY A 186 1.65 -15.05 -1.43
N PRO A 187 1.25 -16.30 -1.11
CA PRO A 187 -0.07 -16.61 -0.56
C PRO A 187 -0.30 -15.99 0.82
N VAL A 188 -1.16 -14.97 0.87
CA VAL A 188 -1.69 -14.34 2.09
C VAL A 188 -3.14 -13.89 1.87
N CYS A 189 -3.89 -13.77 2.97
CA CYS A 189 -5.29 -13.31 2.98
C CYS A 189 -5.43 -11.80 3.22
N LEU A 190 -4.40 -11.01 2.89
CA LEU A 190 -4.41 -9.55 3.07
C LEU A 190 -4.96 -8.83 1.83
N PRO A 191 -5.83 -7.81 2.00
CA PRO A 191 -6.28 -6.98 0.89
C PRO A 191 -5.11 -6.18 0.31
N CYS A 192 -5.10 -6.00 -1.02
CA CYS A 192 -4.09 -5.16 -1.65
C CYS A 192 -4.29 -3.70 -1.19
N PRO A 193 -3.22 -2.99 -0.77
CA PRO A 193 -3.35 -1.58 -0.45
C PRO A 193 -3.81 -0.76 -1.65
N VAL A 194 -4.59 0.29 -1.38
CA VAL A 194 -5.12 1.20 -2.41
C VAL A 194 -3.98 1.81 -3.21
N GLY A 195 -4.11 1.84 -4.54
CA GLY A 195 -3.10 2.40 -5.45
C GLY A 195 -1.85 1.54 -5.67
N VAL A 196 -1.78 0.34 -5.07
CA VAL A 196 -0.69 -0.63 -5.29
C VAL A 196 -1.12 -1.65 -6.33
N SER A 197 -0.24 -1.97 -7.29
CA SER A 197 -0.45 -3.07 -8.24
C SER A 197 0.06 -4.37 -7.63
N ARG A 198 -0.79 -5.40 -7.52
CA ARG A 198 -0.42 -6.71 -6.97
C ARG A 198 -0.23 -7.75 -8.07
N VAL A 199 0.89 -8.48 -8.00
CA VAL A 199 1.13 -9.71 -8.76
C VAL A 199 1.14 -10.87 -7.77
N SER A 200 0.18 -11.78 -7.88
CA SER A 200 0.10 -12.95 -7.00
C SER A 200 0.95 -14.09 -7.52
N VAL A 201 1.77 -14.66 -6.66
CA VAL A 201 2.62 -15.82 -6.93
C VAL A 201 2.44 -16.85 -5.81
N THR A 202 2.82 -18.09 -6.08
CA THR A 202 2.74 -19.18 -5.10
C THR A 202 4.13 -19.65 -4.65
N SER A 203 5.03 -19.93 -5.59
CA SER A 203 6.36 -20.47 -5.28
C SER A 203 7.50 -19.45 -5.40
N ALA A 204 8.66 -19.78 -4.85
CA ALA A 204 9.89 -19.00 -4.98
C ALA A 204 10.30 -18.81 -6.44
N LEU A 205 10.14 -19.83 -7.30
CA LEU A 205 10.44 -19.73 -8.74
C LEU A 205 9.49 -18.77 -9.46
N GLN A 206 8.20 -18.79 -9.12
CA GLN A 206 7.25 -17.83 -9.68
C GLN A 206 7.54 -16.40 -9.21
N MET A 207 7.88 -16.24 -7.92
CA MET A 207 8.27 -14.95 -7.37
C MET A 207 9.53 -14.41 -8.05
N HIS A 208 10.55 -15.27 -8.24
CA HIS A 208 11.78 -14.94 -8.94
C HIS A 208 11.51 -14.46 -10.37
N ALA A 209 10.74 -15.23 -11.15
CA ALA A 209 10.37 -14.85 -12.51
C ALA A 209 9.59 -13.53 -12.57
N ALA A 210 8.65 -13.32 -11.64
CA ALA A 210 7.87 -12.09 -11.55
C ALA A 210 8.73 -10.86 -11.19
N VAL A 211 9.76 -11.04 -10.35
CA VAL A 211 10.71 -9.97 -10.00
C VAL A 211 11.55 -9.61 -11.22
N LEU A 212 12.20 -10.60 -11.85
CA LEU A 212 13.07 -10.36 -13.00
C LEU A 212 12.32 -9.75 -14.19
N GLY A 213 11.04 -10.09 -14.36
CA GLY A 213 10.20 -9.49 -15.40
C GLY A 213 9.87 -8.00 -15.19
N GLN A 214 10.09 -7.44 -14.00
CA GLN A 214 9.69 -6.07 -13.64
C GLN A 214 10.85 -5.21 -13.11
N ILE A 215 11.98 -5.82 -12.74
CA ILE A 215 13.06 -5.14 -12.02
C ILE A 215 13.76 -4.05 -12.84
N ALA A 216 13.84 -4.21 -14.17
CA ALA A 216 14.57 -3.31 -15.06
C ALA A 216 14.06 -1.86 -15.01
N GLU A 217 12.80 -1.68 -14.62
CA GLU A 217 12.15 -0.39 -14.49
C GLU A 217 12.14 0.15 -13.05
N SER A 218 12.62 -0.60 -12.06
CA SER A 218 12.46 -0.19 -10.66
C SER A 218 13.57 0.77 -10.24
N ASP A 219 13.24 1.78 -9.43
CA ASP A 219 14.22 2.63 -8.73
C ASP A 219 14.65 1.97 -7.41
N VAL A 220 13.73 1.25 -6.76
CA VAL A 220 13.93 0.59 -5.47
C VAL A 220 13.40 -0.83 -5.55
N PHE A 221 14.16 -1.78 -4.99
CA PHE A 221 13.72 -3.14 -4.77
C PHE A 221 13.77 -3.50 -3.30
N ILE A 222 12.65 -3.92 -2.72
CA ILE A 222 12.54 -4.27 -1.31
C ILE A 222 12.17 -5.76 -1.19
N ALA A 223 13.10 -6.57 -0.69
CA ALA A 223 12.94 -8.01 -0.52
C ALA A 223 12.53 -8.35 0.92
N VAL A 224 11.22 -8.30 1.21
CA VAL A 224 10.65 -8.62 2.54
C VAL A 224 9.86 -9.93 2.57
N ALA A 225 9.63 -10.57 1.41
CA ALA A 225 9.03 -11.90 1.36
C ALA A 225 9.87 -12.93 2.11
N ALA A 226 9.20 -13.84 2.81
CA ALA A 226 9.82 -15.01 3.38
C ALA A 226 9.87 -16.11 2.32
N VAL A 227 10.86 -16.01 1.44
CA VAL A 227 11.12 -17.02 0.40
C VAL A 227 11.69 -18.28 1.05
N ALA A 228 11.17 -19.45 0.71
CA ALA A 228 11.72 -20.71 1.18
C ALA A 228 13.11 -20.96 0.57
N ASP A 229 14.12 -21.27 1.39
CA ASP A 229 15.49 -21.52 0.91
C ASP A 229 15.59 -22.78 0.05
N TYR A 230 14.70 -23.75 0.27
CA TYR A 230 14.65 -25.03 -0.43
C TYR A 230 13.26 -25.33 -0.96
N ARG A 231 13.21 -26.10 -2.06
CA ARG A 231 11.97 -26.67 -2.64
C ARG A 231 12.12 -28.17 -2.88
N PRO A 232 11.02 -28.94 -3.00
CA PRO A 232 11.07 -30.31 -3.48
C PRO A 232 11.72 -30.42 -4.86
N ALA A 233 12.64 -31.36 -5.03
CA ALA A 233 13.32 -31.62 -6.30
C ALA A 233 12.36 -32.06 -7.40
N ARG A 234 11.27 -32.75 -7.02
CA ARG A 234 10.23 -33.25 -7.92
C ARG A 234 8.85 -33.01 -7.33
N PHE A 235 7.95 -32.45 -8.14
CA PHE A 235 6.53 -32.37 -7.82
C PHE A 235 5.84 -33.70 -8.15
N VAL A 236 5.07 -34.23 -7.20
CA VAL A 236 4.27 -35.46 -7.42
C VAL A 236 2.85 -35.06 -7.76
N GLY A 237 2.41 -35.29 -9.01
CA GLY A 237 1.09 -34.85 -9.50
C GLY A 237 -0.13 -35.53 -8.86
N GLN A 238 0.07 -36.51 -7.98
CA GLN A 238 -1.00 -37.18 -7.22
C GLN A 238 -0.73 -37.08 -5.72
N LYS A 239 -1.79 -36.92 -4.94
CA LYS A 239 -1.72 -36.90 -3.47
C LYS A 239 -1.00 -38.15 -2.96
N ILE A 240 0.07 -37.96 -2.19
CA ILE A 240 0.81 -39.08 -1.64
C ILE A 240 -0.06 -39.77 -0.58
N LYS A 241 -0.41 -41.04 -0.85
CA LYS A 241 -1.28 -41.87 -0.01
C LYS A 241 -0.49 -42.49 1.14
N LYS A 242 -1.07 -42.50 2.34
CA LYS A 242 -0.54 -43.23 3.50
C LYS A 242 -0.68 -44.73 3.22
N ARG A 243 0.44 -45.47 3.20
CA ARG A 243 0.44 -46.94 3.16
C ARG A 243 0.81 -47.47 4.54
N LEU A 244 -0.04 -48.32 5.12
CA LEU A 244 0.06 -48.78 6.52
C LEU A 244 1.35 -49.56 6.86
N GLN A 245 2.05 -50.10 5.86
CA GLN A 245 3.25 -50.93 6.04
C GLN A 245 4.46 -50.42 5.24
N ALA A 246 4.41 -49.20 4.69
CA ALA A 246 5.55 -48.62 3.95
C ALA A 246 6.23 -47.54 4.78
N ALA A 247 7.55 -47.43 4.64
CA ALA A 247 8.29 -46.28 5.13
C ALA A 247 7.72 -44.98 4.53
N PRO A 248 7.74 -43.86 5.29
CA PRO A 248 7.35 -42.57 4.73
C PRO A 248 8.21 -42.23 3.51
N PRO A 249 7.64 -41.57 2.50
CA PRO A 249 8.38 -41.17 1.31
C PRO A 249 9.46 -40.16 1.68
N THR A 250 10.66 -40.34 1.14
CA THR A 250 11.72 -39.33 1.20
C THR A 250 11.38 -38.17 0.26
N ILE A 251 11.49 -36.94 0.76
CA ILE A 251 11.36 -35.72 -0.04
C ILE A 251 12.77 -35.16 -0.23
N GLU A 252 13.30 -35.29 -1.45
CA GLU A 252 14.56 -34.66 -1.82
C GLU A 252 14.35 -33.16 -2.04
N LEU A 253 15.25 -32.34 -1.48
CA LEU A 253 15.18 -30.89 -1.54
C LEU A 253 16.33 -30.32 -2.38
N VAL A 254 16.03 -29.26 -3.12
CA VAL A 254 17.01 -28.47 -3.89
C VAL A 254 16.90 -27.00 -3.51
N ALA A 255 18.00 -26.26 -3.60
CA ALA A 255 18.03 -24.84 -3.25
C ALA A 255 17.20 -23.99 -4.23
N ASN A 256 16.51 -22.99 -3.69
CA ASN A 256 15.85 -21.93 -4.45
C ASN A 256 16.81 -20.80 -4.84
N PRO A 257 16.49 -20.02 -5.89
CA PRO A 257 17.32 -18.89 -6.30
C PRO A 257 17.34 -17.77 -5.25
N ASP A 258 18.50 -17.11 -5.10
CA ASP A 258 18.62 -15.93 -4.24
C ASP A 258 18.17 -14.68 -5.01
N ILE A 259 16.87 -14.40 -4.98
CA ILE A 259 16.25 -13.27 -5.69
C ILE A 259 16.95 -11.93 -5.37
N LEU A 260 17.22 -11.65 -4.09
CA LEU A 260 17.85 -10.38 -3.69
C LEU A 260 19.31 -10.32 -4.15
N GLY A 261 20.04 -11.43 -4.02
CA GLY A 261 21.43 -11.51 -4.49
C GLY A 261 21.54 -11.33 -6.00
N GLU A 262 20.67 -11.97 -6.77
CA GLU A 262 20.63 -11.85 -8.23
C GLU A 262 20.29 -10.44 -8.68
N VAL A 263 19.30 -9.80 -8.06
CA VAL A 263 18.94 -8.40 -8.35
C VAL A 263 20.07 -7.44 -7.99
N ALA A 264 20.70 -7.62 -6.83
CA ALA A 264 21.82 -6.77 -6.39
C ALA A 264 23.08 -6.95 -7.27
N ALA A 265 23.22 -8.09 -7.93
CA ALA A 265 24.34 -8.39 -8.83
C ALA A 265 24.12 -7.85 -10.27
N LEU A 266 22.98 -7.25 -10.58
CA LEU A 266 22.74 -6.64 -11.89
C LEU A 266 23.78 -5.53 -12.17
N PRO A 267 24.11 -5.24 -13.44
CA PRO A 267 25.05 -4.16 -13.78
C PRO A 267 24.59 -2.77 -13.33
N ARG A 268 23.28 -2.57 -13.25
CA ARG A 268 22.62 -1.35 -12.76
C ARG A 268 21.48 -1.76 -11.83
N PRO A 269 21.79 -2.20 -10.60
CA PRO A 269 20.76 -2.63 -9.67
C PRO A 269 19.98 -1.40 -9.17
N PRO A 270 18.68 -1.54 -8.87
CA PRO A 270 17.97 -0.53 -8.10
C PRO A 270 18.56 -0.42 -6.69
N LEU A 271 18.08 0.54 -5.90
CA LEU A 271 18.38 0.54 -4.46
C LEU A 271 17.76 -0.70 -3.82
N CYS A 272 18.60 -1.69 -3.50
CA CYS A 272 18.19 -2.96 -2.91
C CYS A 272 18.08 -2.85 -1.38
N VAL A 273 16.93 -3.25 -0.85
CA VAL A 273 16.65 -3.32 0.59
C VAL A 273 16.37 -4.77 0.96
N GLY A 274 17.20 -5.34 1.82
CA GLY A 274 17.02 -6.70 2.33
C GLY A 274 16.32 -6.74 3.68
N PHE A 275 15.80 -7.91 4.05
CA PHE A 275 15.32 -8.20 5.40
C PHE A 275 16.08 -9.38 6.02
N ALA A 276 16.32 -9.27 7.32
CA ALA A 276 16.86 -10.32 8.18
C ALA A 276 15.94 -10.47 9.39
N ALA A 277 15.43 -11.68 9.62
CA ALA A 277 14.70 -12.02 10.83
C ALA A 277 15.58 -13.00 11.61
N GLU A 278 16.01 -12.61 12.80
CA GLU A 278 16.86 -13.43 13.65
C GLU A 278 16.39 -13.41 15.10
N SER A 279 16.60 -14.52 15.80
CA SER A 279 16.29 -14.65 17.23
C SER A 279 17.45 -14.17 18.11
N GLU A 280 18.70 -14.32 17.65
CA GLU A 280 19.90 -13.98 18.41
C GLU A 280 20.91 -13.24 17.52
N ASN A 281 21.74 -12.37 18.10
CA ASN A 281 22.82 -11.64 17.42
C ASN A 281 22.40 -10.91 16.12
N LEU A 282 21.19 -10.32 16.11
CA LEU A 282 20.59 -9.67 14.92
C LEU A 282 21.56 -8.73 14.19
N ALA A 283 22.31 -7.89 14.93
CA ALA A 283 23.19 -6.90 14.34
C ALA A 283 24.34 -7.51 13.51
N GLU A 284 24.97 -8.56 14.03
CA GLU A 284 26.10 -9.23 13.35
C GLU A 284 25.62 -9.94 12.09
N TYR A 285 24.54 -10.73 12.19
CA TYR A 285 23.98 -11.46 11.05
C TYR A 285 23.41 -10.52 9.99
N ALA A 286 22.70 -9.46 10.38
CA ALA A 286 22.17 -8.47 9.45
C ALA A 286 23.32 -7.81 8.66
N GLU A 287 24.35 -7.30 9.33
CA GLU A 287 25.47 -6.63 8.66
C GLU A 287 26.26 -7.60 7.78
N SER A 288 26.50 -8.84 8.24
CA SER A 288 27.14 -9.87 7.42
C SER A 288 26.34 -10.19 6.15
N LYS A 289 25.01 -10.31 6.26
CA LYS A 289 24.11 -10.52 5.12
C LYS A 289 24.08 -9.30 4.19
N ARG A 290 24.14 -8.08 4.73
CA ARG A 290 24.20 -6.83 3.94
C ARG A 290 25.47 -6.77 3.11
N ARG A 291 26.62 -7.04 3.72
CA ARG A 291 27.94 -7.01 3.08
C ARG A 291 28.12 -8.13 2.06
N SER A 292 27.68 -9.36 2.37
CA SER A 292 27.77 -10.49 1.44
C SER A 292 26.94 -10.26 0.17
N LYS A 293 25.72 -9.70 0.31
CA LYS A 293 24.85 -9.36 -0.83
C LYS A 293 25.16 -8.00 -1.46
N LYS A 294 26.09 -7.23 -0.89
CA LYS A 294 26.49 -5.88 -1.35
C LYS A 294 25.31 -4.93 -1.53
N ILE A 295 24.37 -4.95 -0.58
CA ILE A 295 23.17 -4.10 -0.62
C ILE A 295 23.33 -2.85 0.26
N PRO A 296 22.75 -1.72 -0.13
CA PRO A 296 22.89 -0.46 0.62
C PRO A 296 22.15 -0.49 1.96
N LEU A 297 21.07 -1.24 2.08
CA LEU A 297 20.23 -1.26 3.27
C LEU A 297 19.78 -2.69 3.60
N ILE A 298 19.89 -3.08 4.86
CA ILE A 298 19.20 -4.26 5.39
C ILE A 298 18.38 -3.88 6.63
N VAL A 299 17.20 -4.47 6.74
CA VAL A 299 16.28 -4.27 7.87
C VAL A 299 16.32 -5.52 8.73
N GLY A 300 16.80 -5.37 9.96
CA GLY A 300 16.76 -6.41 10.98
C GLY A 300 15.44 -6.38 11.75
N ASN A 301 14.88 -7.56 11.99
CA ASN A 301 13.66 -7.76 12.77
C ASN A 301 13.90 -8.81 13.86
N LEU A 302 13.71 -8.45 15.13
CA LEU A 302 13.85 -9.37 16.28
C LEU A 302 12.60 -10.26 16.39
N ILE A 303 12.79 -11.58 16.35
CA ILE A 303 11.68 -12.55 16.29
C ILE A 303 10.83 -12.56 17.58
N GLU A 304 11.43 -12.25 18.73
CA GLU A 304 10.77 -12.26 20.05
C GLU A 304 9.70 -11.15 20.20
N ASP A 305 9.74 -10.11 19.36
CA ASP A 305 8.87 -8.92 19.46
C ASP A 305 7.60 -8.96 18.56
N GLY A 306 7.24 -10.13 18.02
CA GLY A 306 5.90 -10.33 17.46
C GLY A 306 5.81 -10.35 15.94
N PHE A 307 6.34 -11.40 15.33
CA PHE A 307 6.16 -11.73 13.90
C PHE A 307 4.69 -11.65 13.43
N ALA A 308 3.74 -12.05 14.29
CA ALA A 308 2.29 -12.00 14.04
C ALA A 308 1.58 -10.75 14.62
N GLY A 309 2.23 -10.04 15.55
CA GLY A 309 1.68 -8.87 16.24
C GLY A 309 1.56 -7.64 15.32
N ASP A 310 0.83 -6.63 15.79
CA ASP A 310 0.64 -5.37 15.05
C ASP A 310 1.70 -4.31 15.39
N ARG A 311 2.42 -4.50 16.51
CA ARG A 311 3.63 -3.76 16.87
C ARG A 311 4.86 -4.58 16.53
N ASN A 312 5.96 -3.90 16.23
CA ASN A 312 7.23 -4.54 15.92
C ASN A 312 8.40 -3.63 16.31
N THR A 313 9.61 -4.16 16.32
CA THR A 313 10.86 -3.40 16.51
C THR A 313 11.75 -3.67 15.30
N LEU A 314 12.26 -2.62 14.65
CA LEU A 314 13.17 -2.77 13.51
C LEU A 314 14.49 -2.08 13.79
N VAL A 315 15.57 -2.63 13.28
CA VAL A 315 16.87 -1.95 13.23
C VAL A 315 17.30 -1.85 11.77
N LEU A 316 17.57 -0.64 11.31
CA LEU A 316 18.03 -0.42 9.94
C LEU A 316 19.56 -0.37 9.93
N PHE A 317 20.19 -1.03 8.97
CA PHE A 317 21.65 -1.07 8.82
C PHE A 317 22.04 -0.60 7.43
N ASP A 318 22.85 0.44 7.36
CA ASP A 318 23.46 0.96 6.13
C ASP A 318 24.91 1.40 6.38
N ASP A 319 25.52 2.08 5.42
CA ASP A 319 26.92 2.51 5.53
C ASP A 319 27.15 3.61 6.57
N ASP A 320 26.11 4.31 7.03
CA ASP A 320 26.22 5.26 8.15
C ASP A 320 26.11 4.56 9.52
N GLY A 321 25.83 3.25 9.55
CA GLY A 321 25.74 2.44 10.76
C GLY A 321 24.34 1.90 11.06
N GLN A 322 24.01 1.78 12.35
CA GLN A 322 22.75 1.22 12.84
C GLN A 322 21.76 2.32 13.22
N HIS A 323 20.51 2.18 12.80
CA HIS A 323 19.42 3.10 13.09
C HIS A 323 18.26 2.32 13.72
N PRO A 324 18.22 2.20 15.06
CA PRO A 324 17.15 1.49 15.75
C PRO A 324 15.84 2.29 15.68
N LEU A 325 14.74 1.61 15.35
CA LEU A 325 13.39 2.16 15.37
C LEU A 325 12.64 1.61 16.60
N PRO A 326 12.08 2.48 17.47
CA PRO A 326 11.42 2.04 18.69
C PRO A 326 10.15 1.23 18.38
N PRO A 327 9.67 0.41 19.34
CA PRO A 327 8.47 -0.41 19.14
C PRO A 327 7.28 0.44 18.71
N ALA A 328 6.75 0.19 17.52
CA ALA A 328 5.67 0.98 16.94
C ALA A 328 4.75 0.11 16.06
N PRO A 329 3.55 0.60 15.69
CA PRO A 329 2.74 -0.05 14.69
C PRO A 329 3.50 -0.27 13.38
N LYS A 330 3.26 -1.40 12.70
CA LYS A 330 3.95 -1.75 11.44
C LYS A 330 3.91 -0.66 10.37
N ILE A 331 2.81 0.09 10.29
CA ILE A 331 2.68 1.20 9.33
C ILE A 331 3.62 2.37 9.65
N ASP A 332 3.85 2.68 10.92
CA ASP A 332 4.73 3.79 11.31
C ASP A 332 6.20 3.42 11.11
N LEU A 333 6.56 2.16 11.36
CA LEU A 333 7.88 1.61 11.03
C LEU A 333 8.11 1.58 9.51
N ALA A 334 7.08 1.23 8.75
CA ALA A 334 7.13 1.25 7.29
C ALA A 334 7.36 2.67 6.74
N ARG A 335 6.69 3.68 7.30
CA ARG A 335 6.90 5.10 6.94
C ARG A 335 8.32 5.57 7.25
N GLN A 336 8.86 5.21 8.42
CA GLN A 336 10.24 5.52 8.79
C GLN A 336 11.25 4.83 7.86
N LEU A 337 11.03 3.56 7.52
CA LEU A 337 11.85 2.86 6.53
C LEU A 337 11.80 3.54 5.16
N VAL A 338 10.61 3.92 4.68
CA VAL A 338 10.44 4.62 3.41
C VAL A 338 11.15 5.98 3.40
N ALA A 339 11.12 6.72 4.51
CA ALA A 339 11.86 7.97 4.65
C ALA A 339 13.38 7.74 4.57
N ARG A 340 13.89 6.67 5.19
CA ARG A 340 15.32 6.30 5.08
C ARG A 340 15.71 5.91 3.66
N ILE A 341 14.87 5.13 2.98
CA ILE A 341 15.07 4.76 1.56
C ILE A 341 15.14 6.01 0.69
N ALA A 342 14.24 6.98 0.88
CA ALA A 342 14.25 8.24 0.13
C ALA A 342 15.57 9.01 0.33
N ALA A 343 16.05 9.13 1.57
CA ALA A 343 17.31 9.79 1.87
C ALA A 343 18.52 9.09 1.20
N LEU A 344 18.54 7.76 1.14
CA LEU A 344 19.61 7.00 0.45
C LEU A 344 19.55 7.17 -1.08
N LEU A 345 18.35 7.26 -1.66
CA LEU A 345 18.19 7.55 -3.09
C LEU A 345 18.75 8.93 -3.46
N GLU A 346 18.60 9.93 -2.60
CA GLU A 346 19.15 11.28 -2.83
C GLU A 346 20.68 11.29 -2.80
N LYS A 347 21.30 10.53 -1.88
CA LYS A 347 22.77 10.41 -1.79
C LYS A 347 23.42 9.71 -3.00
N THR A 348 22.64 8.88 -3.71
CA THR A 348 23.13 8.07 -4.84
C THR A 348 23.04 8.82 -6.18
N ARG A 349 22.40 10.00 -6.20
CA ARG A 349 22.36 10.92 -7.36
C ARG A 349 23.63 11.75 -7.45
#